data_AF-A0A239SZ30-F1
#
_entry.id   AF-A0A239SZ30-F1
#
_cell.length_a   1.000
_cell.length_b   1.000
_cell.length_c   1.000
_cell.angle_alpha   90.00
_cell.angle_beta   90.00
_cell.angle_gamma   90.00
#
_symmetry.space_group_name_H-M   'P 1'
#
loop_
_entity.id
_entity.type
_entity.pdbx_description
1 polymer ?
#
loop_
_entity_poly.entity_id
_entity_poly.type
_entity_poly.pdbx_seq_one_letter_code
_entity_poly.pdbx_strand_id
1 'polypeptide(L)'
;MEKQLRLITTVNGIFVLAKASTYFWWGLIKRGFVYGWYGALATCLAFYASSQPYDVSLKEVDYHSETRKLSELFISSMMTFSFLLALVSWFYLLHSYSYQLLLGFLVGSLFWLVMLIWLPFFQKVASSSFKESLEASVRLLVCRLNDVAVLLTLLVFLLFIALTQHLLVWFFLPGIHCFVFTKLDQLRKGERDDNRS
;
A
#
# COMPACT_ATOMS: atom_id res chain seq x y z
N MET A 1 23.03 26.72 -8.01
CA MET A 1 21.90 26.14 -8.79
C MET A 1 21.61 24.68 -8.43
N GLU A 2 22.59 23.77 -8.39
CA GLU A 2 22.32 22.35 -8.03
C GLU A 2 21.63 22.13 -6.68
N LYS A 3 22.01 22.88 -5.64
CA LYS A 3 21.39 22.75 -4.30
C LYS A 3 19.92 23.18 -4.31
N GLN A 4 19.57 24.22 -5.05
CA GLN A 4 18.17 24.65 -5.22
C GLN A 4 17.38 23.65 -6.07
N LEU A 5 17.98 23.10 -7.13
CA LEU A 5 17.35 22.08 -7.95
C LEU A 5 17.04 20.82 -7.11
N ARG A 6 18.01 20.32 -6.33
CA ARG A 6 17.81 19.18 -5.40
C ARG A 6 16.74 19.47 -4.36
N LEU A 7 16.69 20.70 -3.83
CA LEU A 7 15.67 21.10 -2.85
C LEU A 7 14.27 21.06 -3.48
N ILE A 8 14.11 21.64 -4.67
CA ILE A 8 12.85 21.64 -5.43
C ILE A 8 12.41 20.21 -5.74
N THR A 9 13.33 19.34 -6.19
CA THR A 9 13.03 17.93 -6.46
C THR A 9 12.59 17.18 -5.21
N THR A 10 13.21 17.46 -4.07
CA THR A 10 12.88 16.81 -2.78
C THR A 10 11.51 17.26 -2.29
N VAL A 11 11.24 18.57 -2.31
CA VAL A 11 9.94 19.14 -1.93
C VAL A 11 8.83 18.60 -2.82
N ASN A 12 9.08 18.53 -4.13
CA ASN A 12 8.14 17.97 -5.09
C ASN A 12 7.88 16.47 -4.86
N GLY A 13 8.91 15.69 -4.50
CA GLY A 13 8.76 14.28 -4.11
C GLY A 13 7.90 14.10 -2.85
N ILE A 14 8.12 14.92 -1.83
CA ILE A 14 7.31 14.91 -0.60
C ILE A 14 5.86 15.31 -0.91
N PHE A 15 5.65 16.32 -1.76
CA PHE A 15 4.31 16.75 -2.18
C PHE A 15 3.55 15.62 -2.88
N VAL A 16 4.17 14.94 -3.85
CA VAL A 16 3.57 13.79 -4.54
C VAL A 16 3.25 12.66 -3.56
N LEU A 17 4.14 12.39 -2.61
CA LEU A 17 3.93 11.39 -1.57
C LEU A 17 2.74 11.73 -0.66
N ALA A 18 2.66 12.98 -0.22
CA ALA A 18 1.55 13.46 0.59
C ALA A 18 0.23 13.41 -0.19
N LYS A 19 0.24 13.79 -1.47
CA LYS A 19 -0.93 13.72 -2.36
C LYS A 19 -1.40 12.28 -2.55
N ALA A 20 -0.49 11.34 -2.81
CA ALA A 20 -0.82 9.92 -2.96
C ALA A 20 -1.41 9.31 -1.68
N SER A 21 -0.82 9.63 -0.53
CA SER A 21 -1.30 9.19 0.78
C SER A 21 -2.69 9.76 1.07
N THR A 22 -2.90 11.05 0.77
CA THR A 22 -4.22 11.71 0.89
C THR A 22 -5.25 11.03 -0.01
N TYR A 23 -4.90 10.70 -1.25
CA TYR A 23 -5.80 10.03 -2.19
C TYR A 23 -6.17 8.63 -1.72
N PHE A 24 -5.21 7.90 -1.13
CA PHE A 24 -5.48 6.61 -0.50
C PHE A 24 -6.51 6.75 0.63
N TRP A 25 -6.25 7.61 1.63
CA TRP A 25 -7.14 7.75 2.79
C TRP A 25 -8.50 8.32 2.42
N TRP A 26 -8.55 9.33 1.55
CA TRP A 26 -9.80 9.87 1.05
C TRP A 26 -10.59 8.82 0.25
N GLY A 27 -9.88 8.04 -0.59
CA GLY A 27 -10.47 6.93 -1.33
C GLY A 27 -11.03 5.83 -0.43
N LEU A 28 -10.38 5.58 0.72
CA LEU A 28 -10.84 4.64 1.74
C LEU A 28 -12.09 5.15 2.45
N ILE A 29 -12.10 6.43 2.87
CA ILE A 29 -13.26 7.07 3.53
C ILE A 29 -14.47 7.06 2.60
N LYS A 30 -14.29 7.52 1.35
CA LYS A 30 -15.37 7.62 0.34
C LYS A 30 -16.00 6.26 0.03
N ARG A 31 -15.21 5.18 0.01
CA ARG A 31 -15.68 3.82 -0.32
C ARG A 31 -16.19 3.03 0.88
N GLY A 32 -16.01 3.57 2.09
CA GLY A 32 -16.26 2.93 3.37
C GLY A 32 -15.01 2.22 3.88
N PHE A 33 -14.66 2.49 5.14
CA PHE A 33 -13.43 1.99 5.77
C PHE A 33 -13.31 0.46 5.73
N VAL A 34 -14.43 -0.27 5.84
CA VAL A 34 -14.44 -1.73 5.85
C VAL A 34 -14.17 -2.36 4.47
N TYR A 35 -14.63 -1.70 3.40
CA TYR A 35 -14.68 -2.28 2.05
C TYR A 35 -13.83 -1.52 1.02
N GLY A 36 -13.22 -0.42 1.44
CA GLY A 36 -12.55 0.52 0.54
C GLY A 36 -11.07 0.23 0.29
N TRP A 37 -10.43 -0.65 1.06
CA TRP A 37 -8.98 -0.90 1.01
C TRP A 37 -8.49 -1.31 -0.37
N TYR A 38 -9.19 -2.24 -1.02
CA TYR A 38 -8.87 -2.67 -2.38
C TYR A 38 -8.87 -1.47 -3.35
N GLY A 39 -9.96 -0.72 -3.40
CA GLY A 39 -10.11 0.41 -4.30
C GLY A 39 -9.17 1.58 -3.98
N ALA A 40 -8.93 1.85 -2.70
CA ALA A 40 -8.00 2.89 -2.25
C ALA A 40 -6.57 2.59 -2.69
N LEU A 41 -6.14 1.33 -2.55
CA LEU A 41 -4.81 0.91 -3.00
C LEU A 41 -4.68 0.95 -4.53
N ALA A 42 -5.73 0.51 -5.24
CA ALA A 42 -5.77 0.59 -6.70
C ALA A 42 -5.65 2.04 -7.22
N THR A 43 -6.37 2.98 -6.59
CA THR A 43 -6.27 4.42 -6.89
C THR A 43 -4.87 4.97 -6.62
N CYS A 44 -4.25 4.57 -5.51
CA CYS A 44 -2.89 5.01 -5.18
C CYS A 44 -1.85 4.48 -6.20
N LEU A 45 -1.99 3.21 -6.63
CA LEU A 45 -1.14 2.63 -7.66
C LEU A 45 -1.35 3.30 -9.02
N ALA A 46 -2.59 3.57 -9.41
CA ALA A 46 -2.93 4.28 -10.64
C ALA A 46 -2.34 5.71 -10.66
N PHE A 47 -2.38 6.40 -9.52
CA PHE A 47 -1.76 7.72 -9.36
C PHE A 47 -0.26 7.70 -9.64
N TYR A 48 0.49 6.75 -9.07
CA TYR A 48 1.93 6.64 -9.33
C TYR A 48 2.28 6.10 -10.73
N ALA A 49 1.37 5.37 -11.36
CA ALA A 49 1.53 4.91 -12.73
C ALA A 49 1.27 6.01 -13.78
N SER A 50 0.66 7.14 -13.37
CA SER A 50 0.35 8.24 -14.26
C SER A 50 1.61 8.99 -14.73
N SER A 51 1.59 9.45 -15.99
CA SER A 51 2.72 10.14 -16.62
C SER A 51 3.08 11.48 -15.95
N GLN A 52 2.11 12.13 -15.30
CA GLN A 52 2.26 13.42 -14.63
C GLN A 52 1.55 13.42 -13.25
N PRO A 53 2.19 12.88 -12.19
CA PRO A 53 1.57 12.80 -10.86
C PRO A 53 1.21 14.16 -10.24
N TYR A 54 1.81 15.25 -10.73
CA TYR A 54 1.54 16.61 -10.26
C TYR A 54 0.14 17.10 -10.67
N ASP A 55 -0.26 16.82 -11.92
CA ASP A 55 -1.46 17.42 -12.53
C ASP A 55 -2.67 16.51 -12.47
N VAL A 56 -2.46 15.21 -12.21
CA VAL A 56 -3.54 14.22 -12.19
C VAL A 56 -4.46 14.44 -10.99
N SER A 57 -5.75 14.59 -11.29
CA SER A 57 -6.79 14.76 -10.29
C SER A 57 -7.27 13.42 -9.73
N LEU A 58 -7.78 13.41 -8.50
CA LEU A 58 -8.32 12.19 -7.89
C LEU A 58 -9.37 11.52 -8.78
N LYS A 59 -10.20 12.29 -9.48
CA LYS A 59 -11.28 11.78 -10.34
C LYS A 59 -10.74 10.95 -11.51
N GLU A 60 -9.56 11.28 -12.02
CA GLU A 60 -8.94 10.57 -13.15
C GLU A 60 -8.35 9.22 -12.74
N VAL A 61 -7.99 9.04 -11.47
CA VAL A 61 -7.38 7.81 -10.94
C VAL A 61 -8.29 7.08 -9.96
N ASP A 62 -9.52 7.56 -9.77
CA ASP A 62 -10.48 6.96 -8.86
C ASP A 62 -10.87 5.59 -9.38
N TYR A 63 -10.62 4.56 -8.59
CA TYR A 63 -10.96 3.19 -8.95
C TYR A 63 -12.49 3.05 -9.02
N HIS A 64 -13.00 2.77 -10.22
CA HIS A 64 -14.40 2.46 -10.47
C HIS A 64 -14.54 1.01 -10.93
N SER A 65 -15.05 0.14 -10.05
CA SER A 65 -15.56 -1.17 -10.48
C SER A 65 -17.06 -1.04 -10.73
N GLU A 66 -17.53 -1.40 -11.93
CA GLU A 66 -18.97 -1.44 -12.24
C GLU A 66 -19.73 -2.45 -11.36
N THR A 67 -19.06 -3.52 -10.93
CA THR A 67 -19.57 -4.49 -9.96
C THR A 67 -18.47 -4.82 -8.95
N ARG A 68 -18.70 -4.51 -7.66
CA ARG A 68 -17.78 -4.89 -6.59
C ARG A 68 -17.75 -6.41 -6.48
N LYS A 69 -16.62 -7.03 -6.75
CA LYS A 69 -16.48 -8.49 -6.64
C LYS A 69 -16.46 -8.89 -5.16
N LEU A 70 -17.09 -10.02 -4.83
CA LEU A 70 -17.10 -10.59 -3.47
C LEU A 70 -15.68 -10.74 -2.89
N SER A 71 -14.70 -11.07 -3.72
CA SER A 71 -13.29 -11.16 -3.36
C SER A 71 -12.69 -9.83 -2.90
N GLU A 72 -13.06 -8.71 -3.53
CA GLU A 72 -12.56 -7.38 -3.17
C GLU A 72 -13.10 -6.94 -1.81
N LEU A 73 -14.38 -7.24 -1.56
CA LEU A 73 -15.04 -7.00 -0.27
C LEU A 73 -14.40 -7.85 0.83
N PHE A 74 -14.17 -9.14 0.57
CA PHE A 74 -13.56 -10.06 1.53
C PHE A 74 -12.14 -9.63 1.91
N ILE A 75 -11.28 -9.34 0.93
CA ILE A 75 -9.91 -8.88 1.18
C ILE A 75 -9.90 -7.55 1.94
N SER A 76 -10.74 -6.60 1.54
CA SER A 76 -10.84 -5.30 2.23
C SER A 76 -11.32 -5.45 3.67
N SER A 77 -12.25 -6.35 3.92
CA SER A 77 -12.74 -6.66 5.26
C SER A 77 -11.63 -7.27 6.13
N MET A 78 -10.87 -8.24 5.59
CA MET A 78 -9.72 -8.82 6.30
C MET A 78 -8.67 -7.75 6.66
N MET A 79 -8.33 -6.87 5.71
CA MET A 79 -7.41 -5.75 5.97
C MET A 79 -7.93 -4.81 7.04
N THR A 80 -9.24 -4.55 7.06
CA THR A 80 -9.87 -3.71 8.07
C THR A 80 -9.75 -4.34 9.45
N PHE A 81 -10.10 -5.63 9.58
CA PHE A 81 -10.02 -6.31 10.87
C PHE A 81 -8.60 -6.35 11.41
N SER A 82 -7.61 -6.63 10.57
CA SER A 82 -6.21 -6.63 11.00
C SER A 82 -5.71 -5.24 11.37
N PHE A 83 -6.11 -4.23 10.61
CA PHE A 83 -5.77 -2.83 10.90
C PHE A 83 -6.40 -2.37 12.22
N LEU A 84 -7.69 -2.66 12.44
CA LEU A 84 -8.38 -2.31 13.68
C LEU A 84 -7.81 -3.09 14.86
N LEU A 85 -7.47 -4.37 14.69
CA LEU A 85 -6.81 -5.15 15.74
C LEU A 85 -5.48 -4.51 16.15
N ALA A 86 -4.65 -4.11 15.17
CA ALA A 86 -3.41 -3.40 15.43
C ALA A 86 -3.66 -2.05 16.12
N LEU A 87 -4.55 -1.23 15.58
CA LEU A 87 -4.82 0.12 16.05
C LEU A 87 -5.42 0.12 17.47
N VAL A 88 -6.41 -0.73 17.74
CA VAL A 88 -7.00 -0.89 19.08
C VAL A 88 -5.94 -1.39 20.05
N SER A 89 -5.20 -2.44 19.71
CA SER A 89 -4.14 -2.98 20.59
C SER A 89 -3.09 -1.92 20.91
N TRP A 90 -2.70 -1.11 19.92
CA TRP A 90 -1.77 0.00 20.12
C TRP A 90 -2.32 1.08 21.05
N PHE A 91 -3.56 1.53 20.85
CA PHE A 91 -4.19 2.51 21.74
C PHE A 91 -4.27 2.01 23.19
N TYR A 92 -4.60 0.74 23.39
CA TYR A 92 -4.64 0.15 24.73
C TYR A 92 -3.23 -0.01 25.32
N LEU A 93 -2.20 -0.33 24.52
CA LEU A 93 -0.80 -0.38 24.99
C LEU A 93 -0.29 0.96 25.51
N LEU A 94 -0.75 2.08 24.95
CA LEU A 94 -0.42 3.41 25.46
C LEU A 94 -0.97 3.67 26.86
N HIS A 95 -2.10 3.05 27.19
CA HIS A 95 -2.74 3.21 28.49
C HIS A 95 -2.25 2.17 29.51
N SER A 96 -2.12 0.91 29.10
CA SER A 96 -1.72 -0.19 29.96
C SER A 96 -0.88 -1.21 29.19
N TYR A 97 0.36 -1.41 29.64
CA TYR A 97 1.23 -2.39 29.03
C TYR A 97 0.79 -3.81 29.41
N SER A 98 0.41 -4.61 28.42
CA SER A 98 0.06 -6.03 28.57
C SER A 98 0.62 -6.84 27.42
N TYR A 99 1.16 -8.02 27.72
CA TYR A 99 1.66 -8.97 26.73
C TYR A 99 0.58 -9.40 25.73
N GLN A 100 -0.68 -9.47 26.16
CA GLN A 100 -1.80 -9.82 25.27
C GLN A 100 -2.06 -8.72 24.24
N LEU A 101 -1.98 -7.46 24.65
CA LEU A 101 -2.14 -6.31 23.75
C LEU A 101 -0.92 -6.18 22.83
N LEU A 102 0.29 -6.46 23.32
CA LEU A 102 1.48 -6.49 22.49
C LEU A 102 1.38 -7.57 21.41
N LEU A 103 0.90 -8.76 21.77
CA LEU A 103 0.67 -9.85 20.82
C LEU A 103 -0.41 -9.47 19.78
N GLY A 104 -1.53 -8.89 20.23
CA GLY A 104 -2.60 -8.42 19.34
C GLY A 104 -2.10 -7.36 18.36
N PHE A 105 -1.28 -6.41 18.82
CA PHE A 105 -0.64 -5.42 17.99
C PHE A 105 0.28 -6.04 16.94
N LEU A 106 1.16 -6.96 17.35
CA LEU A 106 2.11 -7.63 16.46
C LEU A 106 1.39 -8.47 15.40
N VAL A 107 0.43 -9.29 15.79
CA VAL A 107 -0.33 -10.16 14.87
C VAL A 107 -1.16 -9.32 13.90
N GLY A 108 -1.87 -8.30 14.40
CA GLY A 108 -2.67 -7.40 13.56
C GLY A 108 -1.80 -6.66 12.54
N SER A 109 -0.67 -6.11 13.00
CA SER A 109 0.26 -5.36 12.12
C SER A 109 0.91 -6.27 11.09
N LEU A 110 1.41 -7.44 11.48
CA LEU A 110 2.04 -8.39 10.58
C LEU A 110 1.07 -8.85 9.49
N PHE A 111 -0.14 -9.23 9.87
CA PHE A 111 -1.15 -9.68 8.91
C PHE A 111 -1.57 -8.55 7.98
N TRP A 112 -1.76 -7.34 8.50
CA TRP A 112 -2.08 -6.17 7.68
C TRP A 112 -0.95 -5.86 6.68
N LEU A 113 0.32 -5.91 7.11
CA LEU A 113 1.47 -5.72 6.22
C LEU A 113 1.55 -6.77 5.13
N VAL A 114 1.35 -8.05 5.46
CA VAL A 114 1.31 -9.14 4.48
C VAL A 114 0.23 -8.88 3.43
N MET A 115 -0.98 -8.51 3.88
CA MET A 115 -2.08 -8.17 2.97
C MET A 115 -1.76 -6.96 2.10
N LEU A 116 -1.14 -5.91 2.67
CA LEU A 116 -0.77 -4.70 1.94
C LEU A 116 0.26 -4.98 0.83
N ILE A 117 1.24 -5.84 1.10
CA ILE A 117 2.25 -6.28 0.12
C ILE A 117 1.62 -7.17 -0.94
N TRP A 118 0.75 -8.09 -0.55
CA TRP A 118 0.14 -9.07 -1.46
C TRP A 118 -0.91 -8.45 -2.39
N LEU A 119 -1.68 -7.48 -1.90
CA LEU A 119 -2.82 -6.88 -2.60
C LEU A 119 -2.49 -6.33 -4.02
N PRO A 120 -1.38 -5.59 -4.26
CA PRO A 120 -0.97 -5.19 -5.61
C PRO A 120 -0.79 -6.36 -6.58
N PHE A 121 -0.27 -7.50 -6.10
CA PHE A 121 -0.08 -8.70 -6.93
C PHE A 121 -1.41 -9.31 -7.30
N PHE A 122 -2.32 -9.41 -6.32
CA PHE A 122 -3.68 -9.87 -6.54
C PHE A 122 -4.44 -8.98 -7.54
N GLN A 123 -4.32 -7.65 -7.41
CA GLN A 123 -4.95 -6.69 -8.32
C GLN A 123 -4.51 -6.85 -9.79
N LYS A 124 -3.26 -7.24 -10.04
CA LYS A 124 -2.72 -7.44 -11.39
C LYS A 124 -3.28 -8.67 -12.11
N VAL A 125 -3.76 -9.66 -11.36
CA VAL A 125 -4.20 -10.96 -11.91
C VAL A 125 -5.67 -11.27 -11.59
N ALA A 126 -6.40 -10.29 -11.06
CA ALA A 126 -7.77 -10.45 -10.61
C ALA A 126 -8.71 -10.81 -11.79
N SER A 127 -9.14 -12.07 -11.85
CA SER A 127 -10.11 -12.61 -12.81
C SER A 127 -11.51 -12.72 -12.21
N SER A 128 -12.44 -13.40 -12.89
CA SER A 128 -13.76 -13.73 -12.34
C SER A 128 -13.70 -14.85 -11.29
N SER A 129 -12.67 -15.70 -11.34
CA SER A 129 -12.46 -16.79 -10.39
C SER A 129 -11.47 -16.38 -9.29
N PHE A 130 -11.93 -16.34 -8.03
CA PHE A 130 -11.08 -16.03 -6.89
C PHE A 130 -9.93 -17.04 -6.75
N LYS A 131 -10.20 -18.33 -6.98
CA LYS A 131 -9.20 -19.40 -6.85
C LYS A 131 -8.06 -19.23 -7.85
N GLU A 132 -8.40 -18.94 -9.11
CA GLU A 132 -7.40 -18.71 -10.15
C GLU A 132 -6.61 -17.43 -9.89
N SER A 133 -7.30 -16.36 -9.46
CA SER A 133 -6.65 -15.10 -9.08
C SER A 133 -5.68 -15.29 -7.91
N LEU A 134 -6.08 -16.10 -6.92
CA LEU A 134 -5.25 -16.44 -5.76
C LEU A 134 -3.99 -17.19 -6.21
N GLU A 135 -4.15 -18.28 -6.98
CA GLU A 135 -3.01 -19.09 -7.44
C GLU A 135 -2.05 -18.26 -8.30
N ALA A 136 -2.58 -17.48 -9.25
CA ALA A 136 -1.78 -16.60 -10.09
C ALA A 136 -1.06 -15.54 -9.26
N SER A 137 -1.71 -14.97 -8.24
CA SER A 137 -1.12 -13.92 -7.39
C SER A 137 0.02 -14.45 -6.54
N VAL A 138 -0.14 -15.65 -5.97
CA VAL A 138 0.90 -16.32 -5.18
C VAL A 138 2.07 -16.69 -6.07
N ARG A 139 1.81 -17.23 -7.27
CA ARG A 139 2.86 -17.54 -8.24
C ARG A 139 3.65 -16.28 -8.63
N LEU A 140 2.96 -15.17 -8.87
CA LEU A 140 3.59 -13.89 -9.21
C LEU A 140 4.44 -13.37 -8.04
N LEU A 141 3.93 -13.48 -6.81
CA LEU A 141 4.63 -13.10 -5.59
C LEU A 141 5.91 -13.93 -5.38
N VAL A 142 5.84 -15.25 -5.58
CA VAL A 142 7.00 -16.15 -5.49
C VAL A 142 8.06 -15.82 -6.55
N CYS A 143 7.64 -15.50 -7.77
CA CYS A 143 8.57 -15.04 -8.82
C CYS A 143 9.19 -13.65 -8.54
N ARG A 144 8.69 -12.93 -7.53
CA ARG A 144 9.12 -11.59 -7.13
C ARG A 144 9.57 -11.52 -5.67
N LEU A 145 10.09 -12.63 -5.11
CA LEU A 145 10.51 -12.71 -3.71
C LEU A 145 11.50 -11.61 -3.30
N ASN A 146 12.42 -11.19 -4.18
CA ASN A 146 13.37 -10.13 -3.86
C ASN A 146 12.66 -8.77 -3.68
N ASP A 147 11.76 -8.41 -4.61
CA ASP A 147 10.94 -7.19 -4.53
C ASP A 147 10.07 -7.20 -3.26
N VAL A 148 9.50 -8.37 -2.94
CA VAL A 148 8.69 -8.61 -1.73
C VAL A 148 9.54 -8.44 -0.47
N ALA A 149 10.76 -8.96 -0.44
CA ALA A 149 11.67 -8.82 0.69
C ALA A 149 12.05 -7.35 0.94
N VAL A 150 12.31 -6.59 -0.13
CA VAL A 150 12.56 -5.14 -0.05
C VAL A 150 11.34 -4.40 0.51
N LEU A 151 10.15 -4.67 -0.01
CA LEU A 151 8.89 -4.07 0.46
C LEU A 151 8.63 -4.40 1.93
N LEU A 152 8.79 -5.68 2.32
CA LEU A 152 8.59 -6.13 3.69
C LEU A 152 9.58 -5.45 4.65
N THR A 153 10.86 -5.40 4.30
CA THR A 153 11.89 -4.76 5.12
C THR A 153 11.60 -3.28 5.33
N LEU A 154 11.23 -2.57 4.26
CA LEU A 154 10.87 -1.15 4.30
C LEU A 154 9.62 -0.91 5.16
N LEU A 155 8.60 -1.74 5.00
CA LEU A 155 7.37 -1.65 5.77
C LEU A 155 7.57 -1.94 7.26
N VAL A 156 8.37 -2.95 7.61
CA VAL A 156 8.72 -3.26 9.00
C VAL A 156 9.52 -2.11 9.63
N PHE A 157 10.46 -1.52 8.90
CA PHE A 157 11.22 -0.37 9.37
C PHE A 157 10.32 0.85 9.60
N LEU A 158 9.40 1.15 8.67
CA LEU A 158 8.43 2.23 8.83
C LEU A 158 7.46 1.97 9.99
N LEU A 159 7.03 0.71 10.17
CA LEU A 159 6.20 0.31 11.31
C LEU A 159 6.95 0.56 12.63
N PHE A 160 8.23 0.22 12.70
CA PHE A 160 9.08 0.48 13.87
C PHE A 160 9.22 1.97 14.18
N ILE A 161 9.45 2.82 13.16
CA ILE A 161 9.50 4.28 13.34
C ILE A 161 8.14 4.82 13.81
N ALA A 162 7.04 4.36 13.20
CA ALA A 162 5.71 4.81 13.58
C ALA A 162 5.34 4.40 15.02
N LEU A 163 5.81 3.23 15.47
CA LEU A 163 5.64 2.75 16.83
C LEU A 163 6.39 3.63 17.86
N THR A 164 7.58 4.12 17.49
CA THR A 164 8.52 4.74 18.43
C THR A 164 8.49 6.26 18.44
N GLN A 165 8.07 6.91 17.35
CA GLN A 165 8.23 8.36 17.21
C GLN A 165 6.94 9.10 16.83
N HIS A 166 6.22 8.70 15.77
CA HIS A 166 5.10 9.48 15.26
C HIS A 166 4.02 8.65 14.54
N LEU A 167 2.76 8.77 15.01
CA LEU A 167 1.57 8.22 14.33
C LEU A 167 1.38 8.78 12.91
N LEU A 168 1.92 9.97 12.63
CA LEU A 168 1.92 10.56 11.28
C LEU A 168 2.60 9.65 10.24
N VAL A 169 3.59 8.83 10.63
CA VAL A 169 4.27 7.92 9.70
C VAL A 169 3.33 6.80 9.22
N TRP A 170 2.37 6.37 10.04
CA TRP A 170 1.32 5.42 9.62
C TRP A 170 0.44 5.97 8.51
N PHE A 171 0.18 7.29 8.51
CA PHE A 171 -0.61 7.92 7.45
C PHE A 171 0.12 7.94 6.11
N PHE A 172 1.45 8.07 6.08
CA PHE A 172 2.22 8.06 4.83
C PHE A 172 2.55 6.65 4.32
N LEU A 173 2.42 5.64 5.18
CA LEU A 173 2.86 4.27 4.91
C LEU A 173 2.24 3.66 3.62
N PRO A 174 0.92 3.79 3.35
CA PRO A 174 0.33 3.33 2.08
C PRO A 174 0.89 4.04 0.84
N GLY A 175 1.17 5.35 0.95
CA GLY A 175 1.75 6.13 -0.14
C GLY A 175 3.20 5.72 -0.44
N ILE A 176 4.01 5.55 0.60
CA ILE A 176 5.41 5.09 0.45
C ILE A 176 5.43 3.68 -0.15
N HIS A 177 4.55 2.79 0.31
CA HIS A 177 4.42 1.45 -0.23
C HIS A 177 4.13 1.47 -1.75
N CYS A 178 3.11 2.22 -2.18
CA CYS A 178 2.74 2.32 -3.58
C CYS A 178 3.85 2.96 -4.44
N PHE A 179 4.56 3.95 -3.90
CA PHE A 179 5.72 4.54 -4.57
C PHE A 179 6.84 3.52 -4.80
N VAL A 180 7.24 2.78 -3.77
CA VAL A 180 8.30 1.78 -3.88
C VAL A 180 7.88 0.65 -4.82
N PHE A 181 6.65 0.16 -4.70
CA PHE A 181 6.12 -0.88 -5.58
C PHE A 181 6.13 -0.46 -7.05
N THR A 182 5.68 0.75 -7.37
CA THR A 182 5.67 1.25 -8.75
C THR A 182 7.07 1.48 -9.30
N LYS A 183 8.01 1.93 -8.48
CA LYS A 183 9.42 2.08 -8.88
C LYS A 183 10.10 0.74 -9.17
N LEU A 184 9.87 -0.27 -8.34
CA LEU A 184 10.36 -1.63 -8.60
C LEU A 184 9.79 -2.20 -9.90
N ASP A 185 8.51 -1.95 -10.18
CA ASP A 185 7.89 -2.40 -11.43
C ASP A 185 8.40 -1.64 -12.67
N GLN A 186 8.76 -0.36 -12.54
CA GLN A 186 9.40 0.43 -13.61
C GLN A 186 10.81 -0.07 -13.93
N LEU A 187 11.65 -0.29 -12.91
CA LEU A 187 13.02 -0.79 -13.07
C LEU A 187 13.04 -2.12 -13.84
N ARG A 188 12.13 -3.03 -13.50
CA ARG A 188 12.03 -4.35 -14.12
C ARG A 188 11.43 -4.35 -15.52
N LYS A 189 10.69 -3.30 -15.90
CA LYS A 189 10.28 -3.09 -17.30
C LYS A 189 11.49 -2.64 -18.13
N GLY A 190 12.29 -1.70 -17.61
CA GLY A 190 13.55 -1.27 -18.21
C GLY A 190 14.50 -2.44 -18.47
N GLU A 191 14.76 -3.29 -17.48
CA GLU A 191 15.62 -4.49 -17.64
C GLU A 191 15.13 -5.47 -18.70
N ARG A 192 13.81 -5.56 -18.93
CA ARG A 192 13.23 -6.46 -19.94
C ARG A 192 13.32 -5.90 -21.35
N ASP A 193 13.28 -4.58 -21.50
CA ASP A 193 13.42 -3.93 -22.79
C ASP A 193 14.90 -3.89 -23.22
N ASP A 194 15.83 -3.69 -22.28
CA ASP A 194 17.29 -3.72 -22.53
C ASP A 194 17.80 -5.14 -22.90
N ASN A 195 17.19 -6.20 -22.35
CA ASN A 195 17.52 -7.59 -22.72
C ASN A 195 16.90 -8.04 -24.06
N ARG A 196 16.09 -7.19 -24.72
CA ARG A 196 15.45 -7.47 -26.01
C ARG A 196 16.03 -6.67 -27.18
N SER A 197 16.87 -5.67 -26.91
CA SER A 197 17.68 -4.91 -27.88
C SER A 197 19.04 -5.54 -28.10
#